data_AF-A0A6J6K3X7-F1
#
_entry.id   AF-A0A6J6K3X7-F1
#
_cell.length_a   1.000
_cell.length_b   1.000
_cell.length_c   1.000
_cell.angle_alpha   90.00
_cell.angle_beta   90.00
_cell.angle_gamma   90.00
#
_symmetry.space_group_name_H-M   'P 1'
#
loop_
_entity.id
_entity.type
_entity.pdbx_description
1 polymer ?
#
loop_
_entity_poly.entity_id
_entity_poly.type
_entity_poly.pdbx_seq_one_letter_code
_entity_poly.pdbx_strand_id
1 'polypeptide(L)'
;MNKYFPSDLRVKYADLMASHPLRKEIISTVMVNDMVNRGGITYAWRAAEESGAGTSEILRAFVVSRDVFGLNQLWSDLENLDGKISTDCQTELFLESRRLLDRATRWFLQSRGGRLNVEEEIAKFAPIVAKLTNSIPGLLRGIERERADGIAKKYQAQGVPAELAIRTGSFLDEFSLLDVIEIANRQNSSPEVVAELYFALSERYDIDRMLFHISALARDDRWTAYARSALRSDLYVALAALTSRVAQATKDSDSIDVRISQWEAKFAEGVARTRATLNEIAHSEQNDLATLSVALRAIRTLAGQGAS
;
A
#
# COMPACT_ATOMS: atom_id res chain seq x y z
N MET A 1 24.80 8.94 6.20
CA MET A 1 26.18 9.42 6.31
C MET A 1 27.20 8.30 6.41
N ASN A 2 27.06 7.36 7.36
CA ASN A 2 28.03 6.26 7.52
C ASN A 2 28.24 5.44 6.22
N LYS A 3 27.18 5.08 5.49
CA LYS A 3 27.31 4.33 4.23
C LYS A 3 27.96 5.10 3.06
N TYR A 4 28.11 6.43 3.16
CA TYR A 4 28.74 7.25 2.10
C TYR A 4 30.26 7.09 2.09
N PHE A 5 30.88 6.95 3.27
CA PHE A 5 32.31 6.81 3.39
C PHE A 5 32.74 5.33 3.30
N PRO A 6 33.90 5.04 2.68
CA PRO A 6 34.53 3.72 2.72
C PRO A 6 34.58 3.12 4.14
N SER A 7 34.49 1.79 4.23
CA SER A 7 34.48 1.06 5.52
C SER A 7 35.65 1.46 6.43
N ASP A 8 36.84 1.61 5.86
CA ASP A 8 38.06 1.89 6.61
C ASP A 8 38.01 3.26 7.30
N LEU A 9 37.41 4.25 6.63
CA LEU A 9 37.20 5.58 7.21
C LEU A 9 36.12 5.57 8.27
N ARG A 10 35.07 4.77 8.10
CA ARG A 10 34.00 4.64 9.12
C ARG A 10 34.53 4.06 10.42
N VAL A 11 35.39 3.04 10.36
CA VAL A 11 35.91 2.40 11.57
C VAL A 11 36.92 3.30 12.26
N LYS A 12 37.82 3.94 11.51
CA LYS A 12 38.91 4.74 12.08
C LYS A 12 38.49 6.14 12.53
N TYR A 13 37.46 6.74 11.92
CA TYR A 13 37.11 8.14 12.10
C TYR A 13 35.60 8.38 12.30
N ALA A 14 34.88 7.41 12.86
CA ALA A 14 33.43 7.50 13.11
C ALA A 14 33.01 8.83 13.78
N ASP A 15 33.75 9.24 14.81
CA ASP A 15 33.43 10.42 15.61
C ASP A 15 33.57 11.72 14.81
N LEU A 16 34.55 11.78 13.88
CA LEU A 16 34.77 12.94 13.02
C LEU A 16 33.74 13.08 11.90
N MET A 17 33.06 11.99 11.53
CA MET A 17 32.00 12.03 10.52
C MET A 17 30.80 12.84 11.01
N ALA A 18 30.45 12.74 12.29
CA ALA A 18 29.34 13.51 12.85
C ALA A 18 29.57 15.03 12.79
N SER A 19 30.84 15.46 12.88
CA SER A 19 31.26 16.87 12.80
C SER A 19 31.73 17.30 11.40
N HIS A 20 31.56 16.48 10.37
CA HIS A 20 32.06 16.81 9.04
C HIS A 20 31.45 18.13 8.51
N PRO A 21 32.25 19.07 7.96
CA PRO A 21 31.75 20.37 7.50
C PRO A 21 30.61 20.27 6.48
N LEU A 22 30.70 19.30 5.56
CA LEU A 22 29.68 19.03 4.52
C LEU A 22 28.61 18.01 4.96
N ARG A 23 28.41 17.80 6.26
CA ARG A 23 27.48 16.77 6.76
C ARG A 23 26.09 16.92 6.17
N LYS A 24 25.56 18.15 6.15
CA LYS A 24 24.21 18.44 5.68
C LYS A 24 24.10 18.19 4.18
N GLU A 25 25.08 18.64 3.42
CA GLU A 25 25.17 18.54 1.96
C GLU A 25 25.26 17.07 1.53
N ILE A 26 26.16 16.29 2.15
CA ILE A 26 26.31 14.86 1.88
C ILE A 26 25.01 14.11 2.18
N ILE A 27 24.38 14.39 3.32
CA ILE A 27 23.10 13.75 3.69
C ILE A 27 22.03 14.09 2.65
N SER A 28 21.89 15.35 2.27
CA SER A 28 20.94 15.80 1.24
C SER A 28 21.18 15.10 -0.09
N THR A 29 22.42 15.08 -0.59
CA THR A 29 22.77 14.43 -1.85
C THR A 29 22.46 12.94 -1.82
N VAL A 30 22.81 12.24 -0.74
CA VAL A 30 22.52 10.81 -0.60
C VAL A 30 21.02 10.54 -0.57
N MET A 31 20.24 11.33 0.18
CA MET A 31 18.79 11.14 0.27
C MET A 31 18.08 11.44 -1.05
N VAL A 32 18.48 12.50 -1.76
CA VAL A 32 17.92 12.84 -3.07
C VAL A 32 18.26 11.77 -4.10
N ASN A 33 19.51 11.30 -4.14
CA ASN A 33 19.92 10.23 -5.05
C ASN A 33 19.18 8.93 -4.75
N ASP A 34 18.99 8.57 -3.47
CA ASP A 34 18.23 7.39 -3.09
C ASP A 34 16.77 7.48 -3.59
N MET A 35 16.11 8.62 -3.36
CA MET A 35 14.75 8.87 -3.83
C MET A 35 14.65 8.80 -5.37
N VAL A 36 15.59 9.41 -6.09
CA VAL A 36 15.58 9.44 -7.56
C VAL A 36 15.91 8.07 -8.16
N ASN A 37 16.93 7.38 -7.64
CA ASN A 37 17.35 6.07 -8.15
C ASN A 37 16.25 5.01 -7.93
N ARG A 38 15.59 5.06 -6.76
CA ARG A 38 14.59 4.06 -6.38
C ARG A 38 13.19 4.43 -6.87
N GLY A 39 12.74 5.66 -6.60
CA GLY A 39 11.42 6.17 -7.01
C GLY A 39 11.33 6.51 -8.50
N GLY A 40 12.46 6.85 -9.14
CA GLY A 40 12.54 7.27 -10.54
C GLY A 40 12.59 8.79 -10.71
N ILE A 41 13.05 9.24 -11.88
CA ILE A 41 13.33 10.66 -12.18
C ILE A 41 12.11 11.59 -12.04
N THR A 42 10.89 11.08 -12.28
CA THR A 42 9.65 11.86 -12.16
C THR A 42 8.93 11.67 -10.82
N TYR A 43 9.49 10.90 -9.89
CA TYR A 43 8.84 10.52 -8.64
C TYR A 43 8.35 11.71 -7.83
N ALA A 44 9.26 12.63 -7.49
CA ALA A 44 8.93 13.79 -6.66
C ALA A 44 7.96 14.75 -7.39
N TRP A 45 8.13 14.92 -8.69
CA TRP A 45 7.21 15.73 -9.50
C TRP A 45 5.80 15.15 -9.52
N ARG A 46 5.64 13.84 -9.78
CA ARG A 46 4.32 13.18 -9.75
C ARG A 46 3.68 13.25 -8.37
N ALA A 47 4.45 13.02 -7.31
CA ALA A 47 3.96 13.13 -5.94
C ALA A 47 3.48 14.55 -5.62
N ALA A 48 4.23 15.57 -6.02
CA ALA A 48 3.85 16.98 -5.85
C ALA A 48 2.57 17.31 -6.61
N GLU A 49 2.46 16.90 -7.88
CA GLU A 49 1.30 17.23 -8.70
C GLU A 49 0.00 16.54 -8.23
N GLU A 50 0.11 15.34 -7.64
CA GLU A 50 -1.05 14.59 -7.15
C GLU A 50 -1.49 14.99 -5.73
N SER A 51 -0.58 15.53 -4.91
CA SER A 51 -0.85 15.85 -3.50
C SER A 51 -0.77 17.33 -3.13
N GLY A 52 -0.17 18.15 -3.99
CA GLY A 52 0.18 19.54 -3.68
C GLY A 52 1.35 19.70 -2.69
N ALA A 53 1.99 18.60 -2.27
CA ALA A 53 3.04 18.62 -1.26
C ALA A 53 4.37 19.19 -1.77
N GLY A 54 5.11 19.85 -0.88
CA GLY A 54 6.46 20.33 -1.14
C GLY A 54 7.51 19.21 -1.11
N THR A 55 8.69 19.47 -1.69
CA THR A 55 9.77 18.48 -1.80
C THR A 55 10.22 17.90 -0.47
N SER A 56 10.22 18.69 0.62
CA SER A 56 10.60 18.21 1.95
C SER A 56 9.57 17.27 2.57
N GLU A 57 8.29 17.44 2.27
CA GLU A 57 7.21 16.54 2.70
C GLU A 57 7.30 15.23 1.93
N ILE A 58 7.50 15.30 0.61
CA ILE A 58 7.68 14.15 -0.26
C ILE A 58 8.90 13.32 0.16
N LEU A 59 10.03 13.96 0.45
CA LEU A 59 11.23 13.26 0.89
C LEU A 59 11.01 12.55 2.23
N ARG A 60 10.29 13.18 3.17
CA ARG A 60 9.94 12.54 4.45
C ARG A 60 9.02 11.34 4.22
N ALA A 61 7.98 11.48 3.39
CA ALA A 61 7.08 10.38 3.04
C ALA A 61 7.79 9.23 2.31
N PHE A 62 8.76 9.53 1.44
CA PHE A 62 9.64 8.54 0.81
C PHE A 62 10.43 7.75 1.85
N VAL A 63 11.09 8.43 2.79
CA VAL A 63 11.91 7.78 3.83
C VAL A 63 11.04 6.88 4.71
N VAL A 64 9.88 7.36 5.17
CA VAL A 64 8.95 6.54 5.96
C VAL A 64 8.49 5.33 5.15
N SER A 65 8.04 5.52 3.91
CA SER A 65 7.57 4.41 3.07
C SER A 65 8.66 3.37 2.83
N ARG A 66 9.89 3.80 2.53
CA ARG A 66 11.04 2.91 2.31
C ARG A 66 11.34 2.07 3.55
N ASP A 67 11.33 2.68 4.73
CA ASP A 67 11.74 2.02 5.96
C ASP A 67 10.61 1.17 6.57
N VAL A 68 9.35 1.62 6.48
CA VAL A 68 8.17 0.87 6.91
C VAL A 68 8.02 -0.46 6.17
N PHE A 69 8.24 -0.45 4.86
CA PHE A 69 8.16 -1.66 4.03
C PHE A 69 9.49 -2.39 3.88
N GLY A 70 10.55 -1.97 4.59
CA GLY A 70 11.87 -2.62 4.50
C GLY A 70 12.43 -2.69 3.08
N LEU A 71 12.14 -1.67 2.24
CA LEU A 71 12.49 -1.70 0.81
C LEU A 71 13.99 -1.70 0.56
N ASN A 72 14.80 -1.18 1.49
CA ASN A 72 16.25 -1.26 1.39
C ASN A 72 16.75 -2.71 1.33
N GLN A 73 16.20 -3.60 2.16
CA GLN A 73 16.58 -5.01 2.15
C GLN A 73 16.10 -5.67 0.86
N LEU A 74 14.84 -5.42 0.49
CA LEU A 74 14.25 -5.93 -0.75
C LEU A 74 15.10 -5.57 -1.97
N TRP A 75 15.52 -4.31 -2.10
CA TRP A 75 16.33 -3.87 -3.22
C TRP A 75 17.72 -4.51 -3.22
N SER A 76 18.33 -4.71 -2.05
CA SER A 76 19.58 -5.45 -1.95
C SER A 76 19.40 -6.91 -2.38
N ASP A 77 18.29 -7.55 -2.02
CA ASP A 77 17.98 -8.92 -2.42
C ASP A 77 17.78 -9.02 -3.94
N LEU A 78 17.12 -8.03 -4.54
CA LEU A 78 16.96 -7.92 -5.99
C LEU A 78 18.30 -7.69 -6.71
N GLU A 79 19.16 -6.81 -6.22
CA GLU A 79 20.51 -6.57 -6.77
C GLU A 79 21.37 -7.84 -6.71
N ASN A 80 21.21 -8.66 -5.66
CA ASN A 80 21.90 -9.94 -5.55
C ASN A 80 21.46 -11.00 -6.58
N LEU A 81 20.40 -10.72 -7.36
CA LEU A 81 19.96 -11.53 -8.50
C LEU A 81 20.56 -11.09 -9.84
N ASP A 82 21.43 -10.07 -9.85
CA ASP A 82 22.17 -9.63 -11.05
C ASP A 82 22.85 -10.83 -11.72
N GLY A 83 22.56 -11.02 -13.00
CA GLY A 83 23.10 -12.13 -13.82
C GLY A 83 22.55 -13.51 -13.49
N LYS A 84 21.61 -13.65 -12.54
CA LYS A 84 20.95 -14.93 -12.19
C LYS A 84 19.56 -15.07 -12.81
N ILE A 85 18.88 -13.96 -13.05
CA ILE A 85 17.60 -13.89 -13.77
C ILE A 85 17.73 -12.95 -14.97
N SER A 86 16.73 -12.92 -15.87
CA SER A 86 16.74 -11.99 -17.00
C SER A 86 16.63 -10.54 -16.52
N THR A 87 17.29 -9.63 -17.23
CA THR A 87 17.22 -8.18 -16.97
C THR A 87 15.77 -7.67 -16.99
N ASP A 88 14.94 -8.20 -17.88
CA ASP A 88 13.52 -7.83 -17.96
C ASP A 88 12.76 -8.26 -16.71
N CYS A 89 12.98 -9.50 -16.24
CA CYS A 89 12.37 -9.99 -15.00
C CYS A 89 12.77 -9.12 -13.81
N GLN A 90 14.05 -8.84 -13.67
CA GLN A 90 14.57 -8.01 -12.58
C GLN A 90 14.03 -6.58 -12.64
N THR A 91 13.93 -6.00 -13.84
CA THR A 91 13.34 -4.68 -14.06
C THR A 91 11.88 -4.66 -13.63
N GLU A 92 11.09 -5.68 -13.97
CA GLU A 92 9.71 -5.80 -13.50
C GLU A 92 9.63 -5.81 -11.95
N LEU A 93 10.48 -6.59 -11.27
CA LEU A 93 10.49 -6.65 -9.80
C LEU A 93 10.79 -5.28 -9.16
N PHE A 94 11.75 -4.52 -9.71
CA PHE A 94 12.01 -3.15 -9.27
C PHE A 94 10.80 -2.23 -9.51
N LEU A 95 10.11 -2.37 -10.64
CA LEU A 95 8.90 -1.60 -10.93
C LEU A 95 7.74 -1.94 -10.00
N GLU A 96 7.58 -3.20 -9.58
CA GLU A 96 6.58 -3.57 -8.57
C GLU A 96 6.90 -2.93 -7.21
N SER A 97 8.16 -2.95 -6.77
CA SER A 97 8.57 -2.26 -5.53
C SER A 97 8.32 -0.74 -5.60
N ARG A 98 8.51 -0.13 -6.78
CA ARG A 98 8.23 1.29 -7.02
C ARG A 98 6.74 1.60 -6.96
N ARG A 99 5.86 0.69 -7.39
CA ARG A 99 4.41 0.87 -7.25
C ARG A 99 3.97 0.89 -5.79
N LEU A 100 4.52 0.00 -4.96
CA LEU A 100 4.30 0.02 -3.51
C LEU A 100 4.77 1.34 -2.90
N LEU A 101 6.00 1.76 -3.22
CA LEU A 101 6.56 3.03 -2.78
C LEU A 101 5.68 4.22 -3.18
N ASP A 102 5.26 4.31 -4.45
CA ASP A 102 4.39 5.39 -4.96
C ASP A 102 3.04 5.43 -4.20
N ARG A 103 2.44 4.28 -3.87
CA ARG A 103 1.17 4.21 -3.12
C ARG A 103 1.35 4.62 -1.67
N ALA A 104 2.34 4.05 -0.98
CA ALA A 104 2.66 4.35 0.41
C ALA A 104 2.97 5.83 0.62
N THR A 105 3.76 6.41 -0.28
CA THR A 105 4.13 7.84 -0.23
C THR A 105 2.89 8.72 -0.28
N ARG A 106 1.98 8.45 -1.22
CA ARG A 106 0.72 9.19 -1.34
C ARG A 106 -0.15 9.03 -0.12
N TRP A 107 -0.24 7.82 0.43
CA TRP A 107 -0.99 7.57 1.66
C TRP A 107 -0.47 8.42 2.82
N PHE A 108 0.85 8.47 3.03
CA PHE A 108 1.46 9.29 4.08
C PHE A 108 1.28 10.79 3.84
N LEU A 109 1.40 11.27 2.60
CA LEU A 109 1.16 12.66 2.24
C LEU A 109 -0.30 13.06 2.48
N GLN A 110 -1.25 12.21 2.09
CA GLN A 110 -2.67 12.46 2.27
C GLN A 110 -3.10 12.38 3.74
N SER A 111 -2.54 11.44 4.51
CA SER A 111 -2.95 11.18 5.89
C SER A 111 -2.29 12.12 6.90
N ARG A 112 -1.09 12.64 6.63
CA ARG A 112 -0.32 13.51 7.55
C ARG A 112 -0.06 14.91 7.02
N GLY A 113 0.05 15.08 5.71
CA GLY A 113 0.54 16.31 5.09
C GLY A 113 1.88 16.77 5.70
N GLY A 114 2.00 18.07 5.97
CA GLY A 114 3.23 18.65 6.52
C GLY A 114 3.60 18.25 7.95
N ARG A 115 2.70 17.55 8.66
CA ARG A 115 2.88 17.13 10.06
C ARG A 115 3.59 15.78 10.20
N LEU A 116 4.02 15.18 9.09
CA LEU A 116 4.69 13.88 9.11
C LEU A 116 6.00 13.93 9.90
N ASN A 117 6.06 13.13 10.97
CA ASN A 117 7.27 12.86 11.75
C ASN A 117 7.85 11.50 11.32
N VAL A 118 9.06 11.51 10.75
CA VAL A 118 9.66 10.29 10.19
C VAL A 118 9.88 9.21 11.23
N GLU A 119 10.41 9.56 12.41
CA GLU A 119 10.79 8.59 13.44
C GLU A 119 9.55 7.95 14.07
N GLU A 120 8.53 8.76 14.38
CA GLU A 120 7.28 8.28 14.99
C GLU A 120 6.51 7.34 14.04
N GLU A 121 6.40 7.69 12.75
CA GLU A 121 5.68 6.85 11.78
C GLU A 121 6.42 5.52 11.55
N ILE A 122 7.76 5.55 11.44
CA ILE A 122 8.54 4.30 11.31
C ILE A 122 8.36 3.42 12.55
N ALA A 123 8.46 4.00 13.75
CA ALA A 123 8.27 3.26 15.01
C ALA A 123 6.87 2.67 15.13
N LYS A 124 5.84 3.38 14.63
CA LYS A 124 4.45 2.93 14.64
C LYS A 124 4.19 1.80 13.65
N PHE A 125 4.69 1.91 12.42
CA PHE A 125 4.29 1.02 11.32
C PHE A 125 5.27 -0.13 11.06
N ALA A 126 6.58 0.14 11.03
CA ALA A 126 7.57 -0.82 10.54
C ALA A 126 7.57 -2.17 11.28
N PRO A 127 7.49 -2.23 12.63
CA PRO A 127 7.49 -3.51 13.34
C PRO A 127 6.26 -4.36 13.02
N ILE A 128 5.09 -3.73 12.87
CA ILE A 128 3.82 -4.43 12.61
C ILE A 128 3.78 -4.88 11.15
N VAL A 129 4.20 -4.03 10.20
CA VAL A 129 4.32 -4.41 8.79
C VAL A 129 5.25 -5.62 8.66
N ALA A 130 6.47 -5.54 9.20
CA ALA A 130 7.43 -6.64 9.14
C ALA A 130 6.89 -7.95 9.75
N LYS A 131 6.08 -7.87 10.82
CA LYS A 131 5.42 -9.03 11.42
C LYS A 131 4.35 -9.63 10.52
N LEU A 132 3.52 -8.79 9.90
CA LEU A 132 2.35 -9.22 9.14
C LEU A 132 2.65 -9.60 7.69
N THR A 133 3.73 -9.09 7.09
CA THR A 133 4.11 -9.37 5.68
C THR A 133 4.10 -10.86 5.36
N ASN A 134 4.62 -11.70 6.25
CA ASN A 134 4.67 -13.16 6.05
C ASN A 134 3.31 -13.84 6.20
N SER A 135 2.35 -13.20 6.87
CA SER A 135 1.00 -13.72 7.07
C SER A 135 0.06 -13.34 5.92
N ILE A 136 0.37 -12.29 5.15
CA ILE A 136 -0.50 -11.80 4.07
C ILE A 136 -0.97 -12.90 3.12
N PRO A 137 -0.11 -13.77 2.56
CA PRO A 137 -0.57 -14.80 1.63
C PRO A 137 -1.66 -15.72 2.19
N GLY A 138 -1.66 -15.94 3.52
CA GLY A 138 -2.68 -16.73 4.20
C GLY A 138 -3.97 -15.96 4.54
N LEU A 139 -3.94 -14.62 4.49
CA LEU A 139 -5.08 -13.75 4.75
C LEU A 139 -5.87 -13.43 3.47
N LEU A 140 -5.21 -13.47 2.31
CA LEU A 140 -5.85 -13.21 1.01
C LEU A 140 -6.94 -14.26 0.72
N ARG A 141 -8.05 -13.80 0.14
CA ARG A 141 -9.20 -14.62 -0.23
C ARG A 141 -9.52 -14.46 -1.72
N GLY A 142 -10.25 -15.43 -2.27
CA GLY A 142 -10.77 -15.43 -3.64
C GLY A 142 -9.80 -14.86 -4.70
N ILE A 143 -10.24 -13.80 -5.39
CA ILE A 143 -9.54 -13.20 -6.52
C ILE A 143 -8.18 -12.62 -6.11
N GLU A 144 -8.09 -12.00 -4.92
CA GLU A 144 -6.84 -11.43 -4.40
C GLU A 144 -5.77 -12.51 -4.25
N ARG A 145 -6.16 -13.66 -3.70
CA ARG A 145 -5.25 -14.79 -3.52
C ARG A 145 -4.80 -15.36 -4.86
N GLU A 146 -5.74 -15.58 -5.78
CA GLU A 146 -5.42 -16.09 -7.12
C GLU A 146 -4.46 -15.16 -7.87
N ARG A 147 -4.67 -13.84 -7.77
CA ARG A 147 -3.78 -12.82 -8.34
C ARG A 147 -2.38 -12.91 -7.73
N ALA A 148 -2.27 -12.90 -6.41
CA ALA A 148 -0.98 -12.93 -5.71
C ALA A 148 -0.22 -14.23 -6.02
N ASP A 149 -0.89 -15.38 -5.97
CA ASP A 149 -0.32 -16.69 -6.31
C ASP A 149 0.11 -16.77 -7.78
N GLY A 150 -0.67 -16.17 -8.69
CA GLY A 150 -0.33 -16.09 -10.11
C GLY A 150 0.93 -15.28 -10.38
N ILE A 151 1.07 -14.11 -9.74
CA ILE A 151 2.27 -13.27 -9.82
C ILE A 151 3.48 -14.01 -9.22
N ALA A 152 3.32 -14.64 -8.07
CA ALA A 152 4.39 -15.42 -7.43
C ALA A 152 4.87 -16.55 -8.34
N LYS A 153 3.94 -17.34 -8.91
CA LYS A 153 4.27 -18.41 -9.87
C LYS A 153 4.97 -17.88 -11.11
N LYS A 154 4.52 -16.74 -11.67
CA LYS A 154 5.15 -16.08 -12.82
C LYS A 154 6.63 -15.78 -12.55
N TYR A 155 6.96 -15.24 -11.37
CA TYR A 155 8.33 -14.89 -11.03
C TYR A 155 9.18 -16.10 -10.64
N GLN A 156 8.61 -17.08 -9.95
CA GLN A 156 9.31 -18.34 -9.66
C GLN A 156 9.70 -19.09 -10.95
N ALA A 157 8.81 -19.11 -11.94
CA ALA A 157 9.09 -19.71 -13.25
C ALA A 157 10.25 -19.00 -14.00
N GLN A 158 10.56 -17.76 -13.65
CA GLN A 158 11.67 -16.98 -14.19
C GLN A 158 12.95 -17.08 -13.34
N GLY A 159 12.98 -17.95 -12.32
CA GLY A 159 14.14 -18.20 -11.48
C GLY A 159 14.24 -17.32 -10.24
N VAL A 160 13.20 -16.55 -9.92
CA VAL A 160 13.16 -15.73 -8.69
C VAL A 160 12.97 -16.65 -7.47
N PRO A 161 13.73 -16.48 -6.37
CA PRO A 161 13.53 -17.23 -5.14
C PRO A 161 12.09 -17.17 -4.63
N ALA A 162 11.57 -18.29 -4.12
CA ALA A 162 10.15 -18.43 -3.77
C ALA A 162 9.66 -17.37 -2.79
N GLU A 163 10.43 -17.07 -1.74
CA GLU A 163 10.09 -16.06 -0.73
C GLU A 163 9.94 -14.66 -1.36
N LEU A 164 10.89 -14.28 -2.22
CA LEU A 164 10.86 -12.99 -2.91
C LEU A 164 9.70 -12.90 -3.90
N ALA A 165 9.43 -13.98 -4.64
CA ALA A 165 8.33 -14.05 -5.58
C ALA A 165 6.96 -13.97 -4.88
N ILE A 166 6.78 -14.67 -3.76
CA ILE A 166 5.56 -14.61 -2.94
C ILE A 166 5.37 -13.19 -2.41
N ARG A 167 6.40 -12.61 -1.80
CA ARG A 167 6.33 -11.22 -1.30
C ARG A 167 5.99 -10.22 -2.41
N THR A 168 6.60 -10.37 -3.58
CA THR A 168 6.30 -9.50 -4.73
C THR A 168 4.84 -9.60 -5.17
N GLY A 169 4.26 -10.82 -5.19
CA GLY A 169 2.85 -11.02 -5.49
C GLY A 169 1.90 -10.33 -4.51
N SER A 170 2.36 -10.14 -3.27
CA SER A 170 1.60 -9.53 -2.18
C SER A 170 1.88 -8.04 -1.93
N PHE A 171 2.74 -7.36 -2.70
CA PHE A 171 3.08 -5.95 -2.43
C PHE A 171 1.88 -5.01 -2.41
N LEU A 172 0.90 -5.23 -3.30
CA LEU A 172 -0.30 -4.39 -3.35
C LEU A 172 -1.19 -4.59 -2.12
N ASP A 173 -1.09 -5.74 -1.48
CA ASP A 173 -1.81 -6.13 -0.28
C ASP A 173 -1.04 -5.67 0.98
N GLU A 174 0.30 -5.70 0.94
CA GLU A 174 1.18 -5.15 1.99
C GLU A 174 0.89 -3.67 2.20
N PHE A 175 0.62 -2.93 1.11
CA PHE A 175 0.17 -1.53 1.19
C PHE A 175 -1.06 -1.34 2.10
N SER A 176 -2.03 -2.26 2.07
CA SER A 176 -3.26 -2.16 2.88
C SER A 176 -3.00 -2.30 4.38
N LEU A 177 -1.82 -2.78 4.79
CA LEU A 177 -1.45 -2.82 6.21
C LEU A 177 -1.40 -1.43 6.85
N LEU A 178 -1.19 -0.36 6.09
CA LEU A 178 -1.24 1.01 6.63
C LEU A 178 -2.63 1.33 7.21
N ASP A 179 -3.69 1.00 6.46
CA ASP A 179 -5.06 1.20 6.92
C ASP A 179 -5.42 0.26 8.08
N VAL A 180 -5.01 -1.02 7.98
CA VAL A 180 -5.20 -2.01 9.04
C VAL A 180 -4.59 -1.54 10.37
N ILE A 181 -3.36 -1.05 10.35
CA ILE A 181 -2.65 -0.59 11.55
C ILE A 181 -3.33 0.65 12.14
N GLU A 182 -3.82 1.58 11.32
CA GLU A 182 -4.59 2.73 11.83
C GLU A 182 -5.90 2.31 12.49
N ILE A 183 -6.62 1.37 11.87
CA ILE A 183 -7.88 0.86 12.40
C ILE A 183 -7.64 0.12 13.71
N ALA A 184 -6.66 -0.78 13.75
CA ALA A 184 -6.28 -1.54 14.94
C ALA A 184 -5.93 -0.62 16.12
N ASN A 185 -5.10 0.40 15.88
CA ASN A 185 -4.73 1.37 16.91
C ASN A 185 -5.93 2.19 17.39
N ARG A 186 -6.80 2.65 16.49
CA ARG A 186 -7.99 3.44 16.85
C ARG A 186 -8.99 2.64 17.68
N GLN A 187 -9.08 1.34 17.44
CA GLN A 187 -10.06 0.46 18.08
C GLN A 187 -9.50 -0.36 19.24
N ASN A 188 -8.19 -0.24 19.50
CA ASN A 188 -7.47 -1.05 20.48
C ASN A 188 -7.65 -2.56 20.22
N SER A 189 -7.64 -2.94 18.94
CA SER A 189 -7.76 -4.32 18.46
C SER A 189 -6.42 -4.86 17.97
N SER A 190 -6.28 -6.18 17.88
CA SER A 190 -5.11 -6.81 17.28
C SER A 190 -5.03 -6.50 15.77
N PRO A 191 -3.86 -6.07 15.25
CA PRO A 191 -3.65 -5.87 13.82
C PRO A 191 -3.95 -7.10 12.97
N GLU A 192 -3.69 -8.31 13.49
CA GLU A 192 -3.97 -9.58 12.83
C GLU A 192 -5.48 -9.77 12.60
N VAL A 193 -6.29 -9.54 13.64
CA VAL A 193 -7.76 -9.66 13.58
C VAL A 193 -8.35 -8.63 12.62
N VAL A 194 -7.82 -7.40 12.64
CA VAL A 194 -8.26 -6.33 11.71
C VAL A 194 -7.85 -6.65 10.28
N ALA A 195 -6.65 -7.21 10.05
CA ALA A 195 -6.22 -7.63 8.72
C ALA A 195 -7.12 -8.73 8.16
N GLU A 196 -7.47 -9.74 8.96
CA GLU A 196 -8.36 -10.82 8.53
C GLU A 196 -9.75 -10.28 8.18
N LEU A 197 -10.29 -9.35 8.99
CA LEU A 197 -11.55 -8.68 8.69
C LEU A 197 -11.46 -7.82 7.42
N TYR A 198 -10.37 -7.09 7.24
CA TYR A 198 -10.14 -6.20 6.10
C TYR A 198 -10.17 -6.99 4.78
N PHE A 199 -9.40 -8.08 4.69
CA PHE A 199 -9.36 -8.91 3.48
C PHE A 199 -10.66 -9.70 3.28
N ALA A 200 -11.34 -10.11 4.37
CA ALA A 200 -12.67 -10.73 4.26
C ALA A 200 -13.71 -9.75 3.69
N LEU A 201 -13.68 -8.49 4.09
CA LEU A 201 -14.53 -7.44 3.53
C LEU A 201 -14.14 -7.07 2.09
N SER A 202 -12.84 -7.09 1.79
CA SER A 202 -12.33 -6.89 0.42
C SER A 202 -12.96 -7.89 -0.55
N GLU A 203 -12.91 -9.17 -0.21
CA GLU A 203 -13.53 -10.26 -0.96
C GLU A 203 -15.07 -10.15 -0.96
N ARG A 204 -15.69 -9.89 0.19
CA ARG A 204 -17.17 -9.82 0.33
C ARG A 204 -17.81 -8.76 -0.57
N TYR A 205 -17.07 -7.69 -0.90
CA TYR A 205 -17.55 -6.56 -1.69
C TYR A 205 -16.76 -6.35 -3.00
N ASP A 206 -16.06 -7.39 -3.49
CA ASP A 206 -15.35 -7.40 -4.78
C ASP A 206 -14.35 -6.24 -4.97
N ILE A 207 -13.69 -5.79 -3.90
CA ILE A 207 -12.82 -4.61 -3.92
C ILE A 207 -11.63 -4.79 -4.88
N ASP A 208 -10.98 -5.96 -4.89
CA ASP A 208 -9.86 -6.23 -5.79
C ASP A 208 -10.27 -6.23 -7.27
N ARG A 209 -11.47 -6.75 -7.59
CA ARG A 209 -12.01 -6.67 -8.94
C ARG A 209 -12.19 -5.21 -9.38
N MET A 210 -12.70 -4.34 -8.50
CA MET A 210 -12.77 -2.90 -8.78
C MET A 210 -11.37 -2.29 -8.93
N LEU A 211 -10.40 -2.63 -8.07
CA LEU A 211 -9.02 -2.17 -8.21
C LEU A 211 -8.37 -2.60 -9.53
N PHE A 212 -8.69 -3.80 -10.01
CA PHE A 212 -8.28 -4.31 -11.31
C PHE A 212 -8.88 -3.47 -12.45
N HIS A 213 -10.19 -3.23 -12.44
CA HIS A 213 -10.85 -2.40 -13.46
C HIS A 213 -10.35 -0.95 -13.44
N ILE A 214 -10.17 -0.34 -12.26
CA ILE A 214 -9.54 0.98 -12.12
C ILE A 214 -8.12 0.96 -12.72
N SER A 215 -7.43 -0.18 -12.60
CA SER A 215 -6.08 -0.36 -13.16
C SER A 215 -6.07 -0.65 -14.67
N ALA A 216 -7.21 -0.97 -15.27
CA ALA A 216 -7.38 -1.14 -16.71
C ALA A 216 -7.86 0.14 -17.42
N LEU A 217 -8.36 1.15 -16.70
CA LEU A 217 -8.77 2.43 -17.27
C LEU A 217 -7.66 3.09 -18.11
N ALA A 218 -8.05 3.73 -19.20
CA ALA A 218 -7.16 4.41 -20.15
C ALA A 218 -6.29 5.48 -19.48
N ARG A 219 -5.17 5.83 -20.13
CA ARG A 219 -4.15 6.77 -19.60
C ARG A 219 -3.89 7.92 -20.57
N ASP A 220 -4.91 8.26 -21.34
CA ASP A 220 -4.78 9.07 -22.55
C ASP A 220 -4.43 10.52 -22.25
N ASP A 221 -4.80 11.02 -21.07
CA ASP A 221 -4.43 12.35 -20.60
C ASP A 221 -4.09 12.41 -19.09
N ARG A 222 -3.54 13.56 -18.68
CA ARG A 222 -3.14 13.86 -17.31
C ARG A 222 -4.32 13.75 -16.33
N TRP A 223 -5.49 14.23 -16.71
CA TRP A 223 -6.67 14.28 -15.83
C TRP A 223 -7.27 12.91 -15.58
N THR A 224 -7.28 12.05 -16.59
CA THR A 224 -7.72 10.65 -16.51
C THR A 224 -6.76 9.85 -15.64
N ALA A 225 -5.45 10.09 -15.75
CA ALA A 225 -4.46 9.48 -14.86
C ALA A 225 -4.69 9.88 -13.38
N TYR A 226 -5.01 11.15 -13.12
CA TYR A 226 -5.34 11.62 -11.76
C TYR A 226 -6.67 11.07 -11.26
N ALA A 227 -7.73 11.08 -12.07
CA ALA A 227 -9.02 10.52 -11.70
C ALA A 227 -8.89 9.03 -11.34
N ARG A 228 -8.12 8.27 -12.11
CA ARG A 228 -7.78 6.87 -11.81
C ARG A 228 -6.98 6.72 -10.51
N SER A 229 -6.06 7.63 -10.21
CA SER A 229 -5.27 7.62 -8.96
C SER A 229 -6.16 7.92 -7.76
N ALA A 230 -6.99 8.96 -7.86
CA ALA A 230 -7.95 9.37 -6.85
C ALA A 230 -8.98 8.28 -6.58
N LEU A 231 -9.59 7.71 -7.63
CA LEU A 231 -10.59 6.64 -7.51
C LEU A 231 -10.04 5.41 -6.79
N ARG A 232 -8.79 5.03 -7.06
CA ARG A 232 -8.11 3.93 -6.35
C ARG A 232 -7.90 4.25 -4.88
N SER A 233 -7.36 5.43 -4.58
CA SER A 233 -7.09 5.85 -3.21
C SER A 233 -8.39 5.95 -2.40
N ASP A 234 -9.43 6.49 -3.03
CA ASP A 234 -10.77 6.61 -2.47
C ASP A 234 -11.41 5.26 -2.16
N LEU A 235 -11.16 4.24 -2.99
CA LEU A 235 -11.64 2.88 -2.76
C LEU A 235 -10.98 2.24 -1.55
N TYR A 236 -9.66 2.41 -1.37
CA TYR A 236 -8.97 1.98 -0.15
C TYR A 236 -9.53 2.69 1.09
N VAL A 237 -9.73 4.01 1.03
CA VAL A 237 -10.37 4.78 2.12
C VAL A 237 -11.77 4.25 2.44
N ALA A 238 -12.57 3.90 1.42
CA ALA A 238 -13.91 3.36 1.62
C ALA A 238 -13.89 1.98 2.29
N LEU A 239 -12.98 1.09 1.86
CA LEU A 239 -12.80 -0.23 2.49
C LEU A 239 -12.28 -0.09 3.94
N ALA A 240 -11.33 0.80 4.19
CA ALA A 240 -10.84 1.09 5.54
C ALA A 240 -11.96 1.62 6.45
N ALA A 241 -12.81 2.52 5.95
CA ALA A 241 -13.97 3.02 6.68
C ALA A 241 -14.98 1.92 6.99
N LEU A 242 -15.30 1.06 6.02
CA LEU A 242 -16.18 -0.09 6.21
C LEU A 242 -15.61 -1.08 7.23
N THR A 243 -14.34 -1.43 7.11
CA THR A 243 -13.63 -2.30 8.06
C THR A 243 -13.68 -1.72 9.46
N SER A 244 -13.37 -0.42 9.60
CA SER A 244 -13.47 0.25 10.88
C SER A 244 -14.88 0.17 11.46
N ARG A 245 -15.91 0.29 10.61
CA ARG A 245 -17.30 0.29 11.03
C ARG A 245 -17.77 -1.09 11.51
N VAL A 246 -17.44 -2.15 10.76
CA VAL A 246 -17.75 -3.52 11.14
C VAL A 246 -17.02 -3.87 12.43
N ALA A 247 -15.74 -3.48 12.55
CA ALA A 247 -14.95 -3.77 13.74
C ALA A 247 -15.53 -3.09 15.01
N GLN A 248 -15.99 -1.85 14.92
CA GLN A 248 -16.65 -1.15 16.05
C GLN A 248 -18.01 -1.74 16.45
N ALA A 249 -18.74 -2.31 15.49
CA ALA A 249 -20.11 -2.78 15.70
C ALA A 249 -20.18 -4.23 16.21
N THR A 250 -19.04 -4.93 16.27
CA THR A 250 -18.96 -6.37 16.54
C THR A 250 -17.85 -6.65 17.54
N LYS A 251 -17.83 -7.86 18.11
CA LYS A 251 -16.81 -8.26 19.09
C LYS A 251 -15.64 -8.93 18.39
N ASP A 252 -14.42 -8.63 18.84
CA ASP A 252 -13.20 -9.28 18.34
C ASP A 252 -13.14 -10.79 18.67
N SER A 253 -13.93 -11.27 19.64
CA SER A 253 -14.03 -12.70 19.98
C SER A 253 -14.84 -13.52 18.98
N ASP A 254 -15.66 -12.87 18.17
CA ASP A 254 -16.52 -13.55 17.20
C ASP A 254 -15.70 -13.87 15.93
N SER A 255 -16.03 -14.97 15.24
CA SER A 255 -15.38 -15.27 13.97
C SER A 255 -15.67 -14.18 12.94
N ILE A 256 -14.73 -13.96 12.01
CA ILE A 256 -14.84 -12.89 11.01
C ILE A 256 -16.15 -12.96 10.22
N ASP A 257 -16.56 -14.15 9.76
CA ASP A 257 -17.81 -14.32 9.00
C ASP A 257 -19.06 -13.98 9.84
N VAL A 258 -19.02 -14.28 11.15
CA VAL A 258 -20.10 -13.91 12.08
C VAL A 258 -20.14 -12.40 12.27
N ARG A 259 -18.99 -11.74 12.43
CA ARG A 259 -18.91 -10.27 12.55
C ARG A 259 -19.51 -9.60 11.32
N ILE A 260 -19.10 -10.02 10.12
CA ILE A 260 -19.63 -9.48 8.86
C ILE A 260 -21.15 -9.71 8.80
N SER A 261 -21.63 -10.91 9.07
CA SER A 261 -23.05 -11.26 8.99
C SER A 261 -23.91 -10.49 10.01
N GLN A 262 -23.44 -10.34 11.25
CA GLN A 262 -24.11 -9.55 12.29
C GLN A 262 -24.25 -8.08 11.86
N TRP A 263 -23.17 -7.52 11.31
CA TRP A 263 -23.18 -6.15 10.81
C TRP A 263 -24.10 -6.00 9.60
N GLU A 264 -24.04 -6.92 8.63
CA GLU A 264 -24.89 -6.90 7.45
C GLU A 264 -26.39 -7.00 7.84
N ALA A 265 -26.73 -7.84 8.81
CA ALA A 265 -28.11 -7.97 9.30
C ALA A 265 -28.62 -6.68 9.96
N LYS A 266 -27.75 -5.97 10.69
CA LYS A 266 -28.10 -4.69 11.32
C LYS A 266 -28.33 -3.57 10.30
N PHE A 267 -27.64 -3.60 9.17
CA PHE A 267 -27.72 -2.58 8.11
C PHE A 267 -28.28 -3.14 6.80
N ALA A 268 -29.23 -4.09 6.89
CA ALA A 268 -29.69 -4.92 5.77
C ALA A 268 -30.15 -4.13 4.54
N GLU A 269 -30.90 -3.04 4.72
CA GLU A 269 -31.35 -2.22 3.58
C GLU A 269 -30.19 -1.55 2.83
N GLY A 270 -29.21 -1.04 3.58
CA GLY A 270 -28.01 -0.43 3.00
C GLY A 270 -27.19 -1.45 2.23
N VAL A 271 -26.98 -2.62 2.82
CA VAL A 271 -26.27 -3.74 2.20
C VAL A 271 -26.99 -4.20 0.93
N ALA A 272 -28.32 -4.36 0.97
CA ALA A 272 -29.11 -4.78 -0.18
C ALA A 272 -28.98 -3.79 -1.34
N ARG A 273 -29.08 -2.47 -1.07
CA ARG A 273 -28.89 -1.43 -2.09
C ARG A 273 -27.48 -1.45 -2.67
N THR A 274 -26.46 -1.48 -1.83
CA THR A 274 -25.07 -1.51 -2.30
C THR A 274 -24.78 -2.76 -3.13
N ARG A 275 -25.25 -3.93 -2.71
CA ARG A 275 -25.07 -5.18 -3.45
C ARG A 275 -25.79 -5.17 -4.79
N ALA A 276 -27.01 -4.61 -4.86
CA ALA A 276 -27.73 -4.44 -6.11
C ALA A 276 -26.92 -3.58 -7.10
N THR A 277 -26.42 -2.41 -6.65
CA THR A 277 -25.58 -1.53 -7.48
C THR A 277 -24.28 -2.21 -7.93
N LEU A 278 -23.58 -2.91 -7.04
CA LEU A 278 -22.35 -3.63 -7.40
C LEU A 278 -22.63 -4.75 -8.41
N ASN A 279 -23.72 -5.48 -8.24
CA ASN A 279 -24.12 -6.54 -9.16
C ASN A 279 -24.49 -6.00 -10.56
N GLU A 280 -25.22 -4.89 -10.64
CA GLU A 280 -25.55 -4.25 -11.93
C GLU A 280 -24.28 -3.85 -12.68
N ILE A 281 -23.33 -3.24 -11.96
CA ILE A 281 -22.02 -2.83 -12.51
C ILE A 281 -21.19 -4.05 -12.92
N ALA A 282 -21.19 -5.10 -12.12
CA ALA A 282 -20.46 -6.34 -12.41
C ALA A 282 -20.91 -7.03 -13.71
N HIS A 283 -22.15 -6.82 -14.13
CA HIS A 283 -22.75 -7.35 -15.37
C HIS A 283 -22.74 -6.36 -16.53
N SER A 284 -22.32 -5.11 -16.32
CA SER A 284 -22.17 -4.17 -17.42
C SER A 284 -20.88 -4.47 -18.19
N GLU A 285 -20.94 -4.37 -19.53
CA GLU A 285 -19.75 -4.49 -20.38
C GLU A 285 -18.84 -3.24 -20.28
N GLN A 286 -19.38 -2.13 -19.77
CA GLN A 286 -18.70 -0.85 -19.63
C GLN A 286 -18.17 -0.67 -18.21
N ASN A 287 -16.88 -0.95 -18.02
CA ASN A 287 -16.13 -0.65 -16.79
C ASN A 287 -15.38 0.69 -16.92
N ASP A 288 -16.14 1.74 -17.21
CA ASP A 288 -15.60 3.09 -17.37
C ASP A 288 -15.47 3.83 -16.01
N LEU A 289 -14.90 5.02 -16.05
CA LEU A 289 -14.66 5.84 -14.86
C LEU A 289 -15.97 6.17 -14.12
N ALA A 290 -17.05 6.44 -14.86
CA ALA A 290 -18.34 6.80 -14.28
C ALA A 290 -18.94 5.63 -13.49
N THR A 291 -18.95 4.44 -14.09
CA THR A 291 -19.48 3.22 -13.48
C THR A 291 -18.72 2.87 -12.20
N LEU A 292 -17.38 2.90 -12.23
CA LEU A 292 -16.55 2.63 -11.04
C LEU A 292 -16.72 3.70 -9.95
N SER A 293 -16.98 4.95 -10.33
CA SER A 293 -17.28 6.03 -9.37
C SER A 293 -18.62 5.80 -8.65
N VAL A 294 -19.62 5.24 -9.34
CA VAL A 294 -20.90 4.85 -8.74
C VAL A 294 -20.72 3.70 -7.76
N ALA A 295 -19.95 2.66 -8.12
CA ALA A 295 -19.62 1.55 -7.22
C ALA A 295 -18.94 2.05 -5.94
N LEU A 296 -17.91 2.89 -6.09
CA LEU A 296 -17.23 3.53 -4.97
C LEU A 296 -18.20 4.31 -4.07
N ARG A 297 -19.11 5.10 -4.66
CA ARG A 297 -20.10 5.88 -3.90
C ARG A 297 -21.04 4.97 -3.11
N ALA A 298 -21.44 3.83 -3.66
CA ALA A 298 -22.28 2.86 -2.96
C ALA A 298 -21.57 2.27 -1.73
N ILE A 299 -20.28 1.96 -1.82
CA ILE A 299 -19.46 1.47 -0.70
C ILE A 299 -19.26 2.56 0.35
N ARG A 300 -18.95 3.80 -0.07
CA ARG A 300 -18.82 4.95 0.84
C ARG A 300 -20.11 5.22 1.61
N THR A 301 -21.24 5.17 0.91
CA THR A 301 -22.56 5.37 1.52
C THR A 301 -22.85 4.28 2.54
N LEU A 302 -22.51 3.03 2.23
CA LEU A 302 -22.64 1.90 3.14
C LEU A 302 -21.75 2.06 4.39
N ALA A 303 -20.48 2.45 4.21
CA ALA A 303 -19.56 2.71 5.31
C ALA A 303 -20.01 3.89 6.20
N GLY A 304 -20.69 4.89 5.62
CA GLY A 304 -21.23 6.05 6.32
C GLY A 304 -22.53 5.81 7.10
N GLN A 305 -23.20 4.66 6.93
CA GLN A 305 -24.46 4.38 7.62
C GLN A 305 -24.25 4.14 9.13
N GLY A 306 -24.87 5.02 9.92
CA GLY A 306 -24.84 5.04 11.38
C GLY A 306 -23.70 5.84 12.01
N ALA A 307 -23.23 6.90 11.34
CA ALA A 307 -22.47 8.01 11.96
C ALA A 307 -23.36 8.91 12.86
N SER A 308 -24.38 8.34 13.49
CA SER A 308 -25.37 9.01 14.35
C SER A 308 -25.17 8.58 15.79
#